data_AF-A0A9D6VA56-F1
#
_entry.id   AF-A0A9D6VA56-F1
#
_cell.length_a   1.000
_cell.length_b   1.000
_cell.length_c   1.000
_cell.angle_alpha   90.00
_cell.angle_beta   90.00
_cell.angle_gamma   90.00
#
_symmetry.space_group_name_H-M   'P 1'
#
loop_
_entity.id
_entity.type
_entity.pdbx_description
1 polymer ?
#
loop_
_entity_poly.entity_id
_entity_poly.type
_entity_poly.pdbx_seq_one_letter_code
_entity_poly.pdbx_strand_id
1 'polypeptide(L)' 'MTNVTSPTPNQPPLPADLPDRLCTWCRLPMKKRLVGGKQFVHYTCPKCVFQHTTRLGPKPPSPAH' A
#
# COMPACT_ATOMS: atom_id res chain seq x y z
N MET A 1 -1.85 27.16 -18.44
CA MET A 1 -2.01 25.94 -19.26
C MET A 1 -1.84 24.75 -18.33
N THR A 2 -2.92 24.27 -17.70
CA THR A 2 -2.86 23.17 -16.72
C THR A 2 -2.88 21.83 -17.44
N ASN A 3 -1.73 21.17 -17.52
CA ASN A 3 -1.61 19.85 -18.14
C ASN A 3 -2.18 18.79 -17.19
N VAL A 4 -3.40 18.33 -17.48
CA VAL A 4 -4.05 17.22 -16.80
C VAL A 4 -3.46 15.92 -17.34
N THR A 5 -2.47 15.36 -16.65
CA THR A 5 -1.99 14.01 -16.94
C THR A 5 -3.07 13.01 -16.51
N SER A 6 -3.82 12.50 -17.48
CA SER A 6 -4.79 11.41 -17.31
C SER A 6 -4.10 10.12 -16.81
N PRO A 7 -4.62 9.43 -15.79
CA PRO A 7 -4.17 8.10 -15.44
C PRO A 7 -4.76 7.06 -16.42
N THR A 8 -3.87 6.19 -16.92
CA THR A 8 -4.11 5.13 -17.89
C THR A 8 -5.18 4.11 -17.42
N PRO A 9 -6.13 3.70 -18.28
CA PRO A 9 -7.18 2.74 -17.91
C PRO A 9 -6.68 1.31 -18.13
N ASN A 10 -5.85 0.79 -17.23
CA ASN A 10 -5.52 -0.65 -17.20
C ASN A 10 -5.02 -1.12 -15.82
N GLN A 11 -5.43 -0.42 -14.76
CA GLN A 11 -5.18 -0.87 -13.40
C GLN A 11 -6.46 -1.56 -12.91
N PRO A 12 -6.44 -2.88 -12.57
CA PRO A 12 -7.58 -3.49 -11.90
C PRO A 12 -7.91 -2.66 -10.66
N PRO A 13 -9.19 -2.39 -10.36
CA PRO A 13 -9.56 -1.60 -9.19
C PRO A 13 -8.97 -2.28 -7.96
N LEU A 14 -7.90 -1.68 -7.44
CA LEU A 14 -7.33 -2.07 -6.17
C LEU A 14 -8.42 -1.86 -5.13
N PRO A 15 -8.56 -2.75 -4.13
CA PRO A 15 -9.61 -2.64 -3.12
C PRO A 15 -9.60 -1.22 -2.56
N ALA A 16 -10.68 -0.49 -2.83
CA ALA A 16 -10.78 0.97 -2.88
C ALA A 16 -10.57 1.70 -1.54
N ASP A 17 -10.07 0.99 -0.53
CA ASP A 17 -9.97 1.45 0.86
C ASP A 17 -8.54 1.37 1.43
N LEU A 18 -7.59 0.77 0.70
CA LEU A 18 -6.22 0.62 1.19
C LEU A 18 -5.31 1.74 0.67
N PRO A 19 -4.51 2.41 1.52
CA PRO A 19 -3.67 3.52 1.09
C PRO A 19 -2.60 3.04 0.11
N ASP A 20 -2.43 3.76 -1.00
CA ASP A 20 -1.35 3.48 -1.94
C ASP A 20 -0.03 4.01 -1.38
N ARG A 21 1.00 3.14 -1.33
CA ARG A 21 2.35 3.49 -0.88
C ARG A 21 3.35 3.36 -2.01
N LEU A 22 4.27 4.32 -2.04
CA LEU A 22 5.44 4.29 -2.92
C LEU A 22 6.62 3.63 -2.21
N CYS A 23 7.43 2.92 -2.99
CA CYS A 23 8.70 2.40 -2.50
C CYS A 23 9.64 3.55 -2.13
N THR A 24 10.25 3.52 -0.94
CA THR A 24 11.19 4.54 -0.47
C THR A 24 12.36 4.75 -1.43
N TRP A 25 12.83 3.67 -2.06
CA TRP A 25 13.99 3.69 -2.95
C TRP A 25 13.61 4.05 -4.38
N CYS A 26 12.69 3.28 -4.97
CA CYS A 26 12.37 3.42 -6.39
C CYS A 26 11.31 4.51 -6.66
N ARG A 27 10.60 4.98 -5.62
CA ARG A 27 9.44 5.89 -5.73
C ARG A 27 8.34 5.38 -6.67
N LEU A 28 8.29 4.07 -6.88
CA LEU A 28 7.29 3.39 -7.70
C LEU A 28 6.15 2.86 -6.82
N PRO A 29 4.92 2.76 -7.37
CA PRO A 29 3.79 2.16 -6.67
C PRO A 29 4.08 0.71 -6.29
N MET A 30 3.88 0.39 -5.01
CA MET A 30 4.07 -0.96 -4.49
C MET A 30 2.81 -1.79 -4.68
N LYS A 31 2.97 -3.10 -4.92
CA LYS A 31 1.87 -4.06 -4.91
C LYS A 31 1.39 -4.23 -3.47
N LYS A 32 0.10 -4.10 -3.21
CA LYS A 32 -0.49 -4.28 -1.87
C LYS A 32 -1.29 -5.58 -1.79
N ARG A 33 -1.13 -6.32 -0.69
CA ARG A 33 -1.86 -7.58 -0.42
C ARG A 33 -2.31 -7.62 1.03
N LEU A 34 -3.58 -7.93 1.26
CA LEU A 34 -4.10 -8.22 2.59
C LEU A 34 -3.64 -9.60 3.05
N VAL A 35 -3.11 -9.66 4.28
CA VAL A 35 -2.66 -10.90 4.94
C VAL A 35 -3.12 -10.90 6.40
N GLY A 36 -2.99 -12.05 7.08
CA GLY A 36 -3.38 -12.19 8.48
C GLY A 36 -4.84 -11.87 8.74
N GLY A 37 -5.76 -12.43 7.93
CA GLY A 37 -7.19 -12.22 8.09
C GLY A 37 -7.66 -10.77 7.87
N LYS A 38 -7.01 -10.05 6.94
CA LYS A 38 -7.27 -8.62 6.64
C LYS A 38 -6.77 -7.63 7.71
N GLN A 39 -5.96 -8.08 8.66
CA GLN A 39 -5.38 -7.20 9.68
C GLN A 39 -4.10 -6.50 9.23
N PHE A 40 -3.43 -7.02 8.20
CA PHE A 40 -2.15 -6.53 7.72
C PHE A 40 -2.18 -6.33 6.21
N VAL A 41 -1.49 -5.30 5.73
CA VAL A 41 -1.21 -5.08 4.32
C VAL A 41 0.28 -5.23 4.10
N HIS A 42 0.66 -6.13 3.21
CA HIS A 42 2.02 -6.22 2.71
C HIS A 42 2.11 -5.41 1.42
N TYR A 43 3.02 -4.44 1.41
CA TYR A 43 3.44 -3.67 0.25
C TYR A 43 4.76 -4.24 -0.26
N THR A 44 4.83 -4.56 -1.56
CA THR A 44 6.06 -5.07 -2.18
C THR A 44 6.40 -4.25 -3.42
N CYS A 45 7.62 -3.73 -3.48
CA CYS A 45 8.11 -3.01 -4.65
C CYS A 45 8.33 -4.00 -5.81
N PRO A 46 7.76 -3.75 -7.00
CA PRO A 46 7.97 -4.63 -8.15
C PRO A 46 9.39 -4.55 -8.72
N LYS A 47 10.16 -3.49 -8.41
CA LYS A 47 11.49 -3.26 -8.98
C LYS A 47 12.60 -3.78 -8.07
N CYS A 48 12.57 -3.45 -6.79
CA CYS A 48 13.65 -3.76 -5.85
C CYS A 48 13.26 -4.78 -4.78
N VAL A 49 12.09 -5.42 -4.89
CA VAL A 49 11.53 -6.41 -3.95
C VAL A 49 11.44 -5.96 -2.49
N PHE A 50 11.64 -4.67 -2.21
CA PHE A 50 11.48 -4.09 -0.88
C PHE A 50 10.07 -4.34 -0.36
N GLN A 51 9.96 -4.86 0.86
CA GLN A 51 8.69 -5.17 1.50
C GLN A 51 8.44 -4.22 2.67
N HIS A 52 7.21 -3.77 2.81
CA HIS A 52 6.74 -2.98 3.93
C HIS A 52 5.39 -3.52 4.40
N THR A 53 5.22 -3.74 5.70
CA THR A 53 3.97 -4.24 6.25
C THR A 53 3.31 -3.16 7.10
N THR A 54 2.03 -2.87 6.83
CA THR A 54 1.22 -1.94 7.61
C THR A 54 0.08 -2.71 8.27
N ARG A 55 -0.18 -2.47 9.55
CA ARG A 55 -1.37 -2.97 10.25
C ARG A 55 -2.56 -2.07 9.92
N LEU A 56 -3.70 -2.67 9.57
CA LEU A 56 -4.99 -1.99 9.37
C LEU A 56 -5.90 -2.05 10.59
N GLY A 57 -5.65 -2.98 11.50
CA GLY A 57 -6.46 -3.14 12.70
C GLY A 57 -6.24 -2.02 13.72
N PRO A 58 -7.23 -1.76 14.60
CA PRO A 58 -7.05 -0.85 15.73
C PRO A 58 -5.83 -1.28 16.54
N LYS A 59 -5.02 -0.30 16.96
CA LYS A 59 -3.88 -0.53 17.85
C LYS A 59 -4.40 -1.34 19.05
N PRO A 60 -3.91 -2.56 19.34
CA PRO A 60 -4.27 -3.22 20.57
C PRO A 60 -3.92 -2.25 21.71
N PRO A 61 -4.78 -2.09 22.72
CA PRO A 61 -4.50 -1.18 23.82
C PRO A 61 -3.10 -1.51 24.33
N SER A 62 -2.21 -0.51 24.28
CA SER A 62 -0.87 -0.64 24.85
C SER A 62 -1.03 -1.19 26.26
N PRO A 63 -0.26 -2.19 26.71
CA PRO A 63 -0.28 -2.59 28.10
C PRO A 63 0.06 -1.34 28.92
N ALA A 64 -0.87 -0.88 29.75
CA ALA A 64 -0.57 0.12 30.76
C ALA A 64 0.40 -0.53 31.75
N HIS A 65 1.59 0.07 31.89
CA HIS A 65 2.60 -0.33 32.85
C HIS A 65 2.60 0.68 34.01
#